data_AF-A0A4Z0YFW6-F1
#
_entry.id   AF-A0A4Z0YFW6-F1
#
_cell.length_a   1.000
_cell.length_b   1.000
_cell.length_c   1.000
_cell.angle_alpha   90.00
_cell.angle_beta   90.00
_cell.angle_gamma   90.00
#
_symmetry.space_group_name_H-M   'P 1'
#
loop_
_entity.id
_entity.type
_entity.pdbx_description
1 polymer ?
#
loop_
_entity_poly.entity_id
_entity_poly.type
_entity_poly.pdbx_seq_one_letter_code
_entity_poly.pdbx_strand_id
1 'polypeptide(L)'
;MARTKQSITKKDGYGVGKSTSQEVSVFSKIKSMVKTDTKSYYIIWRYAPQLLPNQNLKTFDDLKNNYKVFTAGVTENNCENWLTEENVQTAVKWLLKRLHQKKMIELYNIYFDRAKEDTNAFKAFTDFSEKFFADGQSSELLNILQGVSDEDLNEE
;
A
#
# COMPACT_ATOMS: atom_id res chain seq x y z
N MET A 1 7.45 51.18 32.41
CA MET A 1 7.54 51.03 30.95
C MET A 1 7.22 49.57 30.60
N ALA A 2 6.06 49.30 30.03
CA ALA A 2 5.59 47.95 29.71
C ALA A 2 6.08 47.54 28.31
N ARG A 3 6.73 46.37 28.19
CA ARG A 3 7.19 45.79 26.92
C ARG A 3 5.99 45.39 26.06
N THR A 4 5.86 46.00 24.89
CA THR A 4 4.88 45.65 23.86
C THR A 4 5.21 44.26 23.32
N LYS A 5 4.31 43.28 23.47
CA LYS A 5 4.43 41.97 22.82
C LYS A 5 4.33 42.18 21.30
N GLN A 6 5.40 41.88 20.57
CA GLN A 6 5.36 41.87 19.12
C GLN A 6 4.41 40.77 18.65
N SER A 7 3.33 41.20 17.97
CA SER A 7 2.39 40.35 17.27
C SER A 7 3.10 39.78 16.04
N ILE A 8 3.22 38.46 15.95
CA ILE A 8 3.70 37.77 14.76
C ILE A 8 2.64 37.96 13.67
N THR A 9 2.88 38.92 12.78
CA THR A 9 2.08 39.15 11.58
C THR A 9 2.35 38.04 10.55
N LYS A 10 1.28 37.52 9.92
CA LYS A 10 1.21 36.41 8.95
C LYS A 10 2.07 36.57 7.67
N LYS A 11 3.37 36.84 7.79
CA LYS A 11 4.36 36.88 6.70
C LYS A 11 5.63 36.10 7.03
N ASP A 12 5.62 35.31 8.11
CA ASP A 12 6.70 34.36 8.38
C ASP A 12 6.49 33.10 7.54
N GLY A 13 7.07 33.12 6.34
CA GLY A 13 7.91 32.04 5.83
C GLY A 13 7.38 30.60 5.76
N TYR A 14 6.08 30.34 5.82
CA TYR A 14 5.57 29.02 5.43
C TYR A 14 5.55 28.94 3.90
N GLY A 15 6.61 28.37 3.34
CA GLY A 15 6.59 27.87 1.97
C GLY A 15 5.37 26.98 1.79
N VAL A 16 4.37 27.47 1.07
CA VAL A 16 3.22 26.70 0.60
C VAL A 16 3.73 25.78 -0.50
N GLY A 17 4.56 24.81 -0.11
CA GLY A 17 4.85 23.66 -0.94
C GLY A 17 3.55 22.88 -1.04
N LYS A 18 2.87 22.96 -2.19
CA LYS A 18 1.84 21.99 -2.56
C LYS A 18 2.53 20.64 -2.70
N SER A 19 2.69 19.92 -1.61
CA SER A 19 2.95 18.48 -1.65
C SER A 19 1.61 17.81 -1.93
N THR A 20 1.16 17.86 -3.18
CA THR A 20 -0.01 17.11 -3.62
C THR A 20 0.47 15.75 -4.10
N SER A 21 0.60 14.80 -3.17
CA SER A 21 0.53 13.39 -3.57
C SER A 21 -0.82 13.20 -4.26
N GLN A 22 -0.81 12.96 -5.57
CA GLN A 22 -2.03 12.75 -6.36
C GLN A 22 -2.70 11.42 -6.01
N GLU A 23 -2.01 10.56 -5.25
CA GLU A 23 -2.57 9.31 -4.76
C GLU A 23 -3.53 9.55 -3.59
N VAL A 24 -4.81 9.22 -3.83
CA VAL A 24 -5.79 9.09 -2.75
C VAL A 24 -5.30 8.00 -1.80
N SER A 25 -5.26 8.29 -0.49
CA SER A 25 -4.85 7.30 0.50
C SER A 25 -5.69 6.02 0.40
N VAL A 26 -5.09 4.86 0.72
CA VAL A 26 -5.81 3.57 0.70
C VAL A 26 -7.12 3.66 1.48
N PHE A 27 -7.09 4.30 2.65
CA PHE A 27 -8.28 4.55 3.45
C PHE A 27 -9.33 5.36 2.70
N SER A 28 -8.95 6.50 2.13
CA SER A 28 -9.88 7.38 1.41
C SER A 28 -10.48 6.69 0.18
N LYS A 29 -9.72 5.85 -0.53
CA LYS A 29 -10.22 5.06 -1.65
C LYS A 29 -11.23 4.01 -1.20
N ILE A 30 -10.93 3.24 -0.15
CA ILE A 30 -11.87 2.25 0.42
C ILE A 30 -13.16 2.96 0.88
N LYS A 31 -13.03 4.07 1.60
CA LYS A 31 -14.17 4.90 2.03
C LYS A 31 -15.02 5.36 0.85
N SER A 32 -14.41 5.76 -0.26
CA SER A 32 -15.15 6.17 -1.45
C SER A 32 -15.97 5.02 -2.07
N MET A 33 -15.57 3.77 -1.88
CA MET A 33 -16.24 2.57 -2.39
C MET A 33 -17.35 2.08 -1.47
N VAL A 34 -17.10 2.02 -0.15
CA VAL A 34 -18.06 1.47 0.84
C VAL A 34 -18.90 2.52 1.56
N LYS A 35 -18.62 3.81 1.31
CA LYS A 35 -19.33 5.01 1.78
C LYS A 35 -19.33 5.28 3.28
N THR A 36 -18.99 4.32 4.13
CA THR A 36 -18.97 4.50 5.59
C THR A 36 -17.57 4.28 6.18
N ASP A 37 -17.24 5.07 7.21
CA ASP A 37 -15.96 4.94 7.92
C ASP A 37 -15.87 3.61 8.66
N THR A 38 -16.97 3.16 9.28
CA THR A 38 -17.05 1.90 10.03
C THR A 38 -16.67 0.70 9.17
N LYS A 39 -17.24 0.59 7.94
CA LYS A 39 -16.88 -0.47 6.99
C LYS A 39 -15.42 -0.35 6.55
N SER A 40 -14.96 0.88 6.31
CA SER A 40 -13.59 1.14 5.86
C SER A 40 -12.54 0.69 6.88
N TYR A 41 -12.72 1.05 8.15
CA TYR A 41 -11.82 0.62 9.23
C TYR A 41 -11.88 -0.89 9.44
N TYR A 42 -13.06 -1.49 9.39
CA TYR A 42 -13.20 -2.94 9.51
C TYR A 42 -12.48 -3.71 8.40
N ILE A 43 -12.65 -3.29 7.14
CA ILE A 43 -11.94 -3.89 5.99
C ILE A 43 -10.42 -3.79 6.14
N ILE A 44 -9.92 -2.61 6.51
CA ILE A 44 -8.47 -2.40 6.64
C ILE A 44 -7.92 -3.21 7.82
N TRP A 45 -8.60 -3.22 8.95
CA TRP A 45 -8.20 -4.04 10.10
C TRP A 45 -8.15 -5.53 9.76
N ARG A 46 -9.15 -6.04 9.03
CA ARG A 46 -9.28 -7.47 8.71
C ARG A 46 -8.23 -7.96 7.71
N TYR A 47 -7.92 -7.15 6.69
CA TYR A 47 -7.07 -7.59 5.56
C TYR A 47 -5.70 -6.91 5.46
N ALA A 48 -5.53 -5.76 6.13
CA ALA A 48 -4.32 -4.96 6.05
C ALA A 48 -4.05 -4.17 7.35
N PRO A 49 -4.02 -4.82 8.54
CA PRO A 49 -3.89 -4.13 9.82
C PRO A 49 -2.61 -3.29 9.94
N GLN A 50 -1.55 -3.63 9.21
CA GLN A 50 -0.31 -2.86 9.12
C GLN A 50 -0.49 -1.45 8.54
N LEU A 51 -1.59 -1.19 7.83
CA LEU A 51 -1.92 0.13 7.28
C LEU A 51 -2.65 1.02 8.29
N LEU A 52 -3.03 0.50 9.46
CA LEU A 52 -3.61 1.30 10.53
C LEU A 52 -2.49 1.99 11.34
N PRO A 53 -2.73 3.22 11.83
CA PRO A 53 -1.77 3.90 12.71
C PRO A 53 -1.45 3.11 13.99
N ASN A 54 -2.44 2.41 14.54
CA ASN A 54 -2.26 1.51 15.67
C ASN A 54 -2.28 0.06 15.18
N GLN A 55 -1.13 -0.61 15.24
CA GLN A 55 -0.95 -1.99 14.77
C GLN A 55 -1.24 -3.04 15.86
N ASN A 56 -1.49 -2.61 17.10
CA ASN A 56 -1.72 -3.52 18.24
C ASN A 56 -3.18 -3.97 18.38
N LEU A 57 -4.02 -3.69 17.38
CA LEU A 57 -5.45 -4.01 17.39
C LEU A 57 -5.66 -5.48 16.95
N LYS A 58 -5.76 -6.41 17.90
CA LYS A 58 -5.82 -7.86 17.62
C LYS A 58 -7.25 -8.38 17.57
N THR A 59 -8.14 -7.78 18.35
CA THR A 59 -9.55 -8.19 18.45
C THR A 59 -10.48 -7.12 17.88
N PHE A 60 -11.71 -7.50 17.57
CA PHE A 60 -12.73 -6.54 17.15
C PHE A 60 -13.03 -5.50 18.24
N ASP A 61 -12.96 -5.89 19.51
CA ASP A 61 -13.13 -4.98 20.64
C ASP A 61 -12.00 -3.94 20.70
N ASP A 62 -10.75 -4.32 20.43
CA ASP A 62 -9.64 -3.37 20.32
C ASP A 62 -9.92 -2.33 19.23
N LEU A 63 -10.40 -2.78 18.07
CA LEU A 63 -10.76 -1.90 16.95
C LEU A 63 -11.88 -0.93 17.33
N LYS A 64 -12.95 -1.45 17.92
CA LYS A 64 -14.13 -0.68 18.36
C LYS A 64 -13.76 0.36 19.42
N ASN A 65 -12.92 -0.01 20.38
CA ASN A 65 -12.45 0.90 21.42
C ASN A 65 -11.49 1.97 20.89
N ASN A 66 -10.71 1.65 19.85
CA ASN A 66 -9.74 2.58 19.26
C ASN A 66 -10.41 3.61 18.32
N TYR A 67 -11.53 3.26 17.67
CA TYR A 67 -12.19 4.14 16.70
C TYR A 67 -13.65 4.44 17.06
N LYS A 68 -13.97 5.72 17.29
CA LYS A 68 -15.32 6.19 17.69
C LYS A 68 -16.43 5.98 16.64
N VAL A 69 -16.09 5.51 15.44
CA VAL A 69 -17.06 5.27 14.35
C VAL A 69 -17.87 3.99 14.53
N PHE A 70 -17.48 3.13 15.48
CA PHE A 70 -18.22 1.93 15.83
C PHE A 70 -19.23 2.26 16.94
N THR A 71 -20.52 2.29 16.61
CA THR A 71 -21.58 2.54 17.60
C THR A 71 -21.84 1.29 18.46
N ALA A 72 -22.53 1.45 19.59
CA ALA A 72 -22.75 0.39 20.57
C ALA A 72 -23.35 -0.89 19.94
N GLY A 73 -24.30 -0.73 19.01
CA GLY A 73 -24.99 -1.85 18.34
C GLY A 73 -24.20 -2.53 17.21
N VAL A 74 -23.01 -2.04 16.87
CA VAL A 74 -22.15 -2.74 15.88
C VAL A 74 -21.45 -3.90 16.57
N THR A 75 -21.71 -5.11 16.08
CA THR A 75 -21.09 -6.37 16.49
C THR A 75 -20.17 -6.87 15.39
N GLU A 76 -19.23 -7.76 15.72
CA GLU A 76 -18.35 -8.37 14.72
C GLU A 76 -19.14 -9.16 13.67
N ASN A 77 -20.19 -9.89 14.10
CA ASN A 77 -21.06 -10.63 13.17
C ASN A 77 -21.77 -9.71 12.17
N ASN A 78 -22.21 -8.52 12.60
CA ASN A 78 -22.79 -7.53 11.69
C ASN A 78 -21.75 -7.04 10.67
N CYS A 79 -20.48 -6.92 11.08
CA CYS A 79 -19.39 -6.51 10.20
C CYS A 79 -19.00 -7.61 9.20
N GLU A 80 -18.97 -8.87 9.64
CA GLU A 80 -18.74 -10.04 8.78
C GLU A 80 -19.84 -10.12 7.70
N ASN A 81 -21.10 -9.85 8.04
CA ASN A 81 -22.18 -9.80 7.06
C ASN A 81 -21.94 -8.75 5.96
N TRP A 82 -21.30 -7.62 6.27
CA TRP A 82 -20.96 -6.62 5.25
C TRP A 82 -20.01 -7.16 4.18
N LEU A 83 -19.20 -8.19 4.48
CA LEU A 83 -18.30 -8.80 3.49
C LEU A 83 -19.04 -9.54 2.37
N THR A 84 -20.35 -9.76 2.52
CA THR A 84 -21.21 -10.29 1.47
C THR A 84 -21.73 -9.22 0.51
N GLU A 85 -21.60 -7.93 0.87
CA GLU A 85 -22.05 -6.82 0.02
C GLU A 85 -21.11 -6.60 -1.17
N GLU A 86 -21.67 -6.37 -2.36
CA GLU A 86 -20.91 -6.24 -3.61
C GLU A 86 -19.86 -5.11 -3.58
N ASN A 87 -20.22 -3.94 -3.04
CA ASN A 87 -19.31 -2.80 -2.92
C ASN A 87 -18.16 -3.09 -1.94
N VAL A 88 -18.42 -3.84 -0.87
CA VAL A 88 -17.40 -4.26 0.09
C VAL A 88 -16.47 -5.29 -0.55
N GLN A 89 -16.99 -6.30 -1.23
CA GLN A 89 -16.18 -7.28 -1.96
C GLN A 89 -15.29 -6.62 -3.01
N THR A 90 -15.83 -5.63 -3.73
CA THR A 90 -15.07 -4.85 -4.71
C THR A 90 -13.93 -4.07 -4.04
N ALA A 91 -14.20 -3.45 -2.88
CA ALA A 91 -13.19 -2.74 -2.10
C ALA A 91 -12.10 -3.67 -1.56
N VAL A 92 -12.48 -4.83 -1.02
CA VAL A 92 -11.55 -5.87 -0.54
C VAL A 92 -10.68 -6.38 -1.69
N LYS A 93 -11.27 -6.70 -2.85
CA LYS A 93 -10.53 -7.13 -4.03
C LYS A 93 -9.53 -6.07 -4.51
N TRP A 94 -9.92 -4.80 -4.51
CA TRP A 94 -9.03 -3.69 -4.86
C TRP A 94 -7.84 -3.59 -3.89
N LEU A 95 -8.08 -3.70 -2.59
CA LEU A 95 -7.03 -3.70 -1.56
C LEU A 95 -6.08 -4.88 -1.73
N LEU A 96 -6.62 -6.09 -1.85
CA LEU A 96 -5.83 -7.32 -2.00
C LEU A 96 -4.97 -7.29 -3.27
N LYS A 97 -5.48 -6.74 -4.38
CA LYS A 97 -4.69 -6.53 -5.59
C LYS A 97 -3.46 -5.66 -5.33
N ARG A 98 -3.61 -4.53 -4.62
CA ARG A 98 -2.45 -3.65 -4.29
C ARG A 98 -1.46 -4.32 -3.34
N LEU A 99 -1.95 -5.05 -2.34
CA LEU A 99 -1.09 -5.82 -1.45
C LEU A 99 -0.35 -6.95 -2.19
N HIS A 100 -1.02 -7.60 -3.12
CA HIS A 100 -0.40 -8.60 -3.99
C HIS A 100 0.70 -7.98 -4.86
N GLN A 101 0.45 -6.83 -5.48
CA GLN A 101 1.47 -6.11 -6.25
C GLN A 101 2.69 -5.74 -5.39
N LYS A 102 2.48 -5.29 -4.13
CA LYS A 102 3.58 -5.08 -3.18
C LYS A 102 4.41 -6.36 -2.95
N LYS A 103 3.75 -7.51 -2.78
CA LYS A 103 4.44 -8.81 -2.60
C LYS A 103 5.19 -9.25 -3.87
N MET A 104 4.67 -8.96 -5.05
CA MET A 104 5.35 -9.25 -6.31
C MET A 104 6.63 -8.42 -6.47
N ILE A 105 6.62 -7.15 -6.04
CA ILE A 105 7.84 -6.32 -5.97
C ILE A 105 8.87 -6.91 -5.01
N GLU A 106 8.43 -7.40 -3.84
CA GLU A 106 9.32 -8.05 -2.88
C GLU A 106 9.94 -9.33 -3.47
N LEU A 107 9.13 -10.14 -4.15
CA LEU A 107 9.59 -11.36 -4.80
C LEU A 107 10.56 -11.08 -5.95
N TYR A 108 10.32 -10.02 -6.72
CA TYR A 108 11.24 -9.53 -7.74
C TYR A 108 12.65 -9.31 -7.17
N ASN A 109 12.73 -8.59 -6.04
CA ASN A 109 14.02 -8.30 -5.39
C ASN A 109 14.70 -9.58 -4.90
N ILE A 110 13.95 -10.51 -4.31
CA ILE A 110 14.49 -11.80 -3.84
C ILE A 110 15.07 -12.60 -5.01
N TYR A 111 14.37 -12.66 -6.15
CA TYR A 111 14.86 -13.37 -7.34
C TYR A 111 16.05 -12.66 -7.98
N PHE A 112 16.04 -11.34 -8.05
CA PHE A 112 17.19 -10.58 -8.54
C PHE A 112 18.45 -10.87 -7.71
N ASP A 113 18.34 -10.86 -6.39
CA ASP A 113 19.49 -11.14 -5.53
C ASP A 113 20.00 -12.58 -5.69
N ARG A 114 19.10 -13.55 -5.81
CA ARG A 114 19.50 -14.96 -6.05
C ARG A 114 20.10 -15.19 -7.43
N ALA A 115 19.60 -14.47 -8.44
CA ALA A 115 20.06 -14.58 -9.82
C ALA A 115 21.54 -14.18 -10.01
N LYS A 116 22.11 -13.39 -9.08
CA LYS A 116 23.53 -13.02 -9.08
C LYS A 116 24.47 -14.20 -8.89
N GLU A 117 24.00 -15.27 -8.27
CA GLU A 117 24.84 -16.39 -7.82
C GLU A 117 24.42 -17.74 -8.42
N ASP A 118 23.17 -17.88 -8.89
CA ASP A 118 22.61 -19.13 -9.41
C ASP A 118 21.96 -18.93 -10.78
N THR A 119 22.49 -19.62 -11.80
CA THR A 119 22.00 -19.58 -13.19
C THR A 119 20.57 -20.10 -13.33
N ASN A 120 20.11 -21.02 -12.47
CA ASN A 120 18.71 -21.43 -12.45
C ASN A 120 17.81 -20.33 -11.87
N ALA A 121 18.29 -19.61 -10.85
CA ALA A 121 17.59 -18.46 -10.30
C ALA A 121 17.56 -17.29 -11.30
N PHE A 122 18.60 -17.11 -12.12
CA PHE A 122 18.61 -16.16 -13.23
C PHE A 122 17.48 -16.44 -14.22
N LYS A 123 17.32 -17.69 -14.66
CA LYS A 123 16.22 -18.07 -15.55
C LYS A 123 14.84 -17.85 -14.91
N ALA A 124 14.69 -18.19 -13.63
CA ALA A 124 13.44 -17.93 -12.91
C ALA A 124 13.15 -16.42 -12.79
N PHE A 125 14.19 -15.60 -12.59
CA PHE A 125 14.11 -14.16 -12.55
C PHE A 125 13.70 -13.56 -13.90
N THR A 126 14.28 -14.01 -15.01
CA THR A 126 13.90 -13.51 -16.36
C THR A 126 12.44 -13.82 -16.67
N ASP A 127 12.00 -15.07 -16.44
CA ASP A 127 10.61 -15.49 -16.70
C ASP A 127 9.60 -14.75 -15.81
N PHE A 128 9.96 -14.52 -14.54
CA PHE A 128 9.15 -13.73 -13.62
C PHE A 128 9.07 -12.27 -14.07
N SER A 129 10.21 -11.67 -14.43
CA SER A 129 10.31 -10.27 -14.85
C SER A 129 9.46 -10.01 -16.09
N GLU A 130 9.57 -10.85 -17.11
CA GLU A 130 8.76 -10.73 -18.33
C GLU A 130 7.26 -10.66 -18.00
N LYS A 131 6.76 -11.57 -17.15
CA LYS A 131 5.36 -11.58 -16.74
C LYS A 131 4.99 -10.41 -15.85
N PHE A 132 5.88 -10.00 -14.96
CA PHE A 132 5.65 -8.91 -14.02
C PHE A 132 5.47 -7.56 -14.75
N PHE A 133 6.17 -7.36 -15.87
CA PHE A 133 6.07 -6.14 -16.69
C PHE A 133 5.16 -6.26 -17.92
N ALA A 134 4.63 -7.46 -18.23
CA ALA A 134 3.75 -7.69 -19.37
C ALA A 134 2.47 -6.84 -19.32
N ASP A 135 1.92 -6.56 -18.14
CA ASP A 135 0.70 -5.75 -17.96
C ASP A 135 0.95 -4.22 -18.15
N GLY A 136 2.16 -3.79 -18.51
CA GLY A 136 2.58 -2.38 -18.53
C GLY A 136 3.24 -1.83 -19.82
N GLN A 137 3.33 -2.59 -20.93
CA GLN A 137 4.13 -2.28 -22.14
C GLN A 137 5.66 -2.41 -21.97
N SER A 138 6.12 -3.62 -21.64
CA SER A 138 7.12 -4.45 -22.36
C SER A 138 8.31 -3.90 -23.19
N SER A 139 8.77 -2.65 -23.10
CA SER A 139 9.98 -2.22 -23.87
C SER A 139 11.19 -1.86 -23.01
N GLU A 140 11.00 -1.34 -21.80
CA GLU A 140 12.11 -0.77 -21.03
C GLU A 140 12.95 -1.82 -20.31
N LEU A 141 12.32 -2.89 -19.78
CA LEU A 141 13.06 -3.94 -19.07
C LEU A 141 13.84 -4.89 -19.97
N LEU A 142 13.32 -5.17 -21.17
CA LEU A 142 14.05 -5.96 -22.17
C LEU A 142 15.34 -5.23 -22.58
N ASN A 143 15.32 -3.90 -22.67
CA ASN A 143 16.51 -3.10 -22.98
C ASN A 143 17.54 -3.09 -21.85
N ILE A 144 17.09 -3.12 -20.58
CA ILE A 144 18.00 -3.19 -19.42
C ILE A 144 18.65 -4.58 -19.32
N LEU A 145 17.87 -5.65 -19.53
CA LEU A 145 18.37 -7.02 -19.53
C LEU A 145 19.30 -7.32 -20.72
N GLN A 146 19.02 -6.76 -21.91
CA GLN A 146 19.90 -6.86 -23.08
C GLN A 146 21.15 -5.98 -22.97
N GLY A 147 21.15 -4.99 -22.08
CA GLY A 147 22.30 -4.12 -21.81
C GLY A 147 23.31 -4.67 -20.81
N VAL A 148 23.00 -5.80 -20.16
CA VAL A 148 23.98 -6.58 -19.38
C VAL A 148 24.52 -7.66 -20.33
N SER A 149 25.71 -7.41 -20.87
CA SER A 149 26.40 -8.38 -21.72
C SER A 149 26.79 -9.62 -20.92
N ASP A 150 26.73 -10.80 -21.53
CA ASP A 150 27.25 -12.05 -20.94
C ASP A 150 28.75 -11.95 -20.57
N GLU A 151 29.46 -10.96 -21.13
CA GLU A 151 30.85 -10.63 -20.79
C GLU A 151 30.99 -10.10 -19.35
N ASP A 152 29.97 -9.45 -18.78
CA ASP A 152 29.98 -8.95 -17.40
C ASP A 152 29.61 -10.01 -16.35
N LEU A 153 29.09 -11.15 -16.80
CA LEU A 153 28.74 -12.31 -15.96
C LEU A 153 29.86 -13.36 -15.94
N ASN A 154 30.91 -13.16 -16.72
CA ASN A 154 32.08 -14.03 -16.84
C ASN A 154 33.37 -13.25 -16.50
N GLU A 155 33.44 -12.61 -15.34
CA GLU A 155 34.73 -12.31 -14.69
C GLU A 155 34.94 -13.32 -13.54
N GLU A 156 36.10 -13.98 -13.58
CA GLU A 156 36.54 -15.16 -12.79
C GLU A 156 36.41 -15.06 -11.26
#